data_AF-A0A9E2KMP7-F1
#
_entry.id   AF-A0A9E2KMP7-F1
#
_cell.length_a   1.000
_cell.length_b   1.000
_cell.length_c   1.000
_cell.angle_alpha   90.00
_cell.angle_beta   90.00
_cell.angle_gamma   90.00
#
_symmetry.space_group_name_H-M   'P 1'
#
loop_
_entity.id
_entity.type
_entity.pdbx_description
1 polymer ?
#
loop_
_entity_poly.entity_id
_entity_poly.type
_entity_poly.pdbx_seq_one_letter_code
_entity_poly.pdbx_strand_id
1 'polypeptide(L)'
;MAKNLILWLVIAVILMSLFESFNSNETPGRTIDYTTFVQEVQQDQVQEVVFNGQVINGIKRNGEQFVTVMPIHDSAILDSLLSHNVRASGTKPEEPSMLMSILVSWFPMILLIGVWIFFMRQMQGGGKGNPLSFGKSKAKLLSENQVKTTFADVAGCDEAKEDVEELVDFLKDPSKYSKLGGRIPRGVLMVGPPGTGKTLLARAIAGEAKVPFFSISGSDFVEMFVGVGASRVRDLFQTAKKNAPCIIFIDEIDAVGRKRGAGLGGGHDEREQTLNQLLV
;
A
#
# COMPACT_ATOMS: atom_id res chain seq x y z
N MET A 1 5.16 -13.32 3.21
CA MET A 1 6.32 -12.56 2.70
C MET A 1 7.07 -13.33 1.62
N ALA A 2 7.72 -14.46 1.93
CA ALA A 2 8.50 -15.23 0.95
C ALA A 2 7.69 -15.74 -0.27
N LYS A 3 6.44 -16.20 -0.07
CA LYS A 3 5.58 -16.66 -1.17
C LYS A 3 5.24 -15.57 -2.20
N ASN A 4 5.07 -14.32 -1.76
CA ASN A 4 4.83 -13.21 -2.68
C ASN A 4 6.12 -12.84 -3.43
N LEU A 5 7.27 -12.87 -2.77
CA LEU A 5 8.58 -12.60 -3.38
C LEU A 5 8.93 -13.61 -4.49
N ILE A 6 8.64 -14.90 -4.28
CA ILE A 6 8.87 -15.95 -5.28
C ILE A 6 7.98 -15.73 -6.51
N LEU A 7 6.71 -15.36 -6.31
CA LEU A 7 5.80 -15.04 -7.42
C LEU A 7 6.35 -13.88 -8.28
N TRP A 8 6.86 -12.83 -7.64
CA TRP A 8 7.43 -11.67 -8.33
C TRP A 8 8.68 -12.01 -9.16
N LEU A 9 9.56 -12.87 -8.62
CA LEU A 9 10.77 -13.31 -9.32
C LEU A 9 10.40 -14.11 -10.58
N VAL A 10 9.40 -15.00 -10.48
CA VAL A 10 8.90 -15.78 -11.62
C VAL A 10 8.33 -14.88 -12.71
N ILE A 11 7.53 -13.86 -12.35
CA ILE A 11 6.97 -12.90 -13.33
C ILE A 11 8.08 -12.10 -14.02
N ALA A 12 9.09 -11.64 -13.27
CA ALA A 12 10.21 -10.89 -13.85
C ALA A 12 11.01 -11.73 -14.85
N VAL A 13 11.27 -13.00 -14.54
CA VAL A 13 11.98 -13.93 -15.44
C VAL A 13 11.19 -14.21 -16.71
N ILE A 14 9.86 -14.41 -16.60
CA ILE A 14 8.98 -14.62 -17.76
C ILE A 14 8.97 -13.40 -18.66
N LEU A 15 8.85 -12.19 -18.10
CA LEU A 15 8.87 -10.95 -18.88
C LEU A 15 10.21 -10.73 -19.58
N MET A 16 11.33 -11.05 -18.90
CA MET A 16 12.67 -10.94 -19.47
C MET A 16 12.87 -11.94 -20.63
N SER A 17 12.40 -13.18 -20.46
CA SER A 17 12.47 -14.21 -21.50
C SER A 17 11.59 -13.89 -22.71
N LEU A 18 10.39 -13.34 -22.50
CA LEU A 18 9.53 -12.87 -23.60
C LEU A 18 10.18 -11.71 -24.35
N PHE A 19 10.80 -10.77 -23.64
CA PHE A 19 11.48 -9.63 -24.25
C PHE A 19 12.65 -10.07 -25.15
N GLU A 20 13.42 -11.07 -24.71
CA GLU A 20 14.55 -11.61 -25.46
C GLU A 20 14.10 -12.34 -26.74
N SER A 21 12.96 -13.06 -26.66
CA SER A 21 12.36 -13.73 -27.83
C SER A 21 11.83 -12.79 -28.90
N PHE A 22 11.44 -11.57 -28.56
CA PHE A 22 10.98 -10.58 -29.54
C PHE A 22 12.14 -9.84 -30.24
N ASN A 23 13.38 -9.97 -29.73
CA ASN A 23 14.55 -9.27 -30.28
C ASN A 23 15.45 -10.16 -31.16
N SER A 24 15.18 -11.46 -31.27
CA SER A 24 15.90 -12.35 -32.18
C SER A 24 15.38 -12.20 -33.62
N ASN A 25 15.83 -11.16 -34.31
CA ASN A 25 15.71 -11.08 -35.77
C ASN A 25 16.80 -11.96 -36.40
N GLU A 26 16.57 -13.27 -36.49
CA GLU A 26 17.44 -14.16 -37.27
C GLU A 26 17.13 -14.01 -38.77
N THR A 27 18.08 -13.48 -39.54
CA THR A 27 17.98 -13.41 -41.00
C THR A 27 18.36 -14.79 -41.57
N PRO A 28 17.46 -15.48 -42.31
CA PRO A 28 17.76 -16.80 -42.85
C PRO A 28 18.74 -16.70 -44.04
N GLY A 29 19.98 -17.17 -43.86
CA GLY A 29 20.98 -17.29 -44.91
C GLY A 29 22.40 -17.43 -44.36
N ARG A 30 23.32 -17.99 -45.15
CA ARG A 30 24.73 -18.09 -44.74
C ARG A 30 25.35 -16.70 -44.71
N THR A 31 25.73 -16.22 -43.52
CA THR A 31 26.39 -14.93 -43.37
C THR A 31 27.81 -14.99 -43.93
N ILE A 32 28.14 -14.10 -44.85
CA ILE A 32 29.50 -13.92 -45.39
C ILE A 32 30.00 -12.50 -45.10
N ASP A 33 31.31 -12.33 -45.04
CA ASP A 33 31.91 -11.01 -44.85
C ASP A 33 31.73 -10.13 -46.10
N TYR A 34 31.59 -8.81 -45.89
CA TYR A 34 31.45 -7.85 -46.99
C TYR A 34 32.61 -7.91 -47.98
N THR A 35 33.83 -8.10 -47.49
CA THR A 35 35.03 -8.24 -48.32
C THR A 35 34.96 -9.48 -49.20
N THR A 36 34.48 -10.61 -48.67
CA THR A 36 34.25 -11.84 -49.43
C THR A 36 33.19 -11.62 -50.50
N PHE A 37 32.09 -10.93 -50.16
CA PHE A 37 31.08 -10.55 -51.15
C PHE A 37 31.66 -9.71 -52.30
N VAL A 38 32.44 -8.67 -52.00
CA VAL A 38 33.07 -7.82 -53.04
C VAL A 38 33.98 -8.64 -53.95
N GLN A 39 34.76 -9.57 -53.38
CA GLN A 39 35.60 -10.48 -54.16
C GLN A 39 34.78 -11.42 -55.05
N GLU A 40 33.67 -11.97 -54.53
CA GLU A 40 32.79 -12.86 -55.29
C GLU A 40 32.05 -12.12 -56.43
N VAL A 41 31.75 -10.83 -56.26
CA VAL A 41 31.23 -9.97 -57.34
C VAL A 41 32.26 -9.78 -58.44
N GLN A 42 33.51 -9.49 -58.08
CA GLN A 42 34.62 -9.34 -59.05
C GLN A 42 34.97 -10.65 -59.79
N GLN A 43 34.63 -11.79 -59.19
CA GLN A 43 34.84 -13.12 -59.78
C GLN A 43 33.64 -13.64 -60.58
N ASP A 44 32.64 -12.78 -60.87
CA ASP A 44 31.40 -13.14 -61.56
C ASP A 44 30.58 -14.25 -60.87
N GLN A 45 30.75 -14.47 -59.57
CA GLN A 45 30.06 -15.56 -58.85
C GLN A 45 28.67 -15.17 -58.36
N VAL A 46 28.35 -13.88 -58.34
CA VAL A 46 27.06 -13.36 -57.88
C VAL A 46 26.11 -13.14 -59.05
N GLN A 47 24.84 -13.56 -58.90
CA GLN A 47 23.80 -13.44 -59.92
C GLN A 47 22.87 -12.26 -59.63
N GLU A 48 22.40 -12.18 -58.39
CA GLU A 48 21.40 -11.20 -57.96
C GLU A 48 21.69 -10.74 -56.53
N VAL A 49 21.46 -9.45 -56.29
CA VAL A 49 21.56 -8.83 -54.96
C VAL A 49 20.35 -7.95 -54.71
N VAL A 50 19.84 -8.04 -53.49
CA VAL A 50 18.73 -7.26 -52.98
C VAL A 50 19.23 -6.45 -51.79
N PHE A 51 19.20 -5.13 -51.93
CA PHE A 51 19.59 -4.19 -50.88
C PHE A 51 18.40 -3.91 -49.95
N ASN A 52 18.58 -4.18 -48.66
CA ASN A 52 17.67 -3.81 -47.58
C ASN A 52 18.43 -2.96 -46.54
N GLY A 53 18.56 -1.66 -46.82
CA GLY A 53 19.40 -0.77 -46.01
C GLY A 53 20.87 -1.16 -46.08
N GLN A 54 21.45 -1.54 -44.94
CA GLN A 54 22.84 -2.05 -44.85
C GLN A 54 22.96 -3.55 -45.09
N VAL A 55 21.85 -4.29 -45.11
CA VAL A 55 21.84 -5.73 -45.33
C VAL A 55 21.70 -6.02 -46.82
N ILE A 56 22.59 -6.83 -47.36
CA ILE A 56 22.58 -7.28 -48.74
C ILE A 56 22.25 -8.77 -48.73
N ASN A 57 21.11 -9.13 -49.32
CA ASN A 57 20.75 -10.52 -49.56
C ASN A 57 21.11 -10.85 -51.01
N GLY A 58 21.89 -11.91 -51.23
CA GLY A 58 22.36 -12.25 -52.56
C GLY A 58 22.16 -13.72 -52.91
N ILE A 59 22.09 -13.97 -54.22
CA ILE A 59 22.06 -15.30 -54.80
C ILE A 59 23.31 -15.45 -55.67
N LYS A 60 24.11 -16.46 -55.37
CA LYS A 60 25.26 -16.86 -56.21
C LYS A 60 24.76 -17.57 -57.46
N ARG A 61 25.58 -17.60 -58.51
CA ARG A 61 25.26 -18.34 -59.76
C ARG A 61 25.09 -19.85 -59.56
N ASN A 62 25.59 -20.40 -58.45
CA ASN A 62 25.37 -21.80 -58.05
C ASN A 62 24.01 -22.04 -57.33
N GLY A 63 23.21 -20.99 -57.11
CA GLY A 63 21.93 -21.03 -56.40
C GLY A 63 22.03 -20.87 -54.88
N GLU A 64 23.23 -20.72 -54.31
CA GLU A 64 23.43 -20.51 -52.87
C GLU A 64 23.02 -19.09 -52.45
N GLN A 65 22.19 -19.00 -51.42
CA GLN A 65 21.78 -17.73 -50.81
C GLN A 65 22.78 -17.32 -49.73
N PHE A 66 23.16 -16.05 -49.73
CA PHE A 66 24.04 -15.47 -48.72
C PHE A 66 23.50 -14.13 -48.23
N VAL A 67 23.96 -13.76 -47.03
CA VAL A 67 23.66 -12.46 -46.42
C VAL A 67 24.98 -11.81 -46.05
N THR A 68 25.15 -10.54 -46.39
CA THR A 68 26.27 -9.73 -45.92
C THR A 68 25.78 -8.39 -45.43
N VAL A 69 26.53 -7.77 -44.50
CA VAL A 69 26.23 -6.43 -43.99
C VAL A 69 27.31 -5.48 -44.47
N MET A 70 26.88 -4.39 -45.12
CA MET A 70 27.78 -3.34 -45.59
C MET A 70 28.25 -2.49 -44.38
N PRO A 71 29.56 -2.46 -44.06
CA PRO A 71 30.06 -1.81 -42.85
C PRO A 71 29.99 -0.27 -42.92
N ILE A 72 30.21 0.31 -44.10
CA ILE A 72 30.13 1.74 -44.39
C ILE A 72 29.49 1.89 -45.77
N HIS A 73 28.73 2.96 -46.02
CA HIS A 73 28.15 3.20 -47.33
C HIS A 73 29.24 3.29 -48.42
N ASP A 74 29.33 2.23 -49.21
CA ASP A 74 30.26 2.10 -50.32
C ASP A 74 29.51 2.45 -51.61
N SER A 75 29.86 3.55 -52.26
CA SER A 75 29.26 3.95 -53.53
C SER A 75 29.84 3.19 -54.73
N ALA A 76 31.07 2.67 -54.61
CA ALA A 76 31.79 2.00 -55.70
C ALA A 76 31.30 0.56 -55.96
N ILE A 77 30.60 -0.03 -55.00
CA ILE A 77 30.01 -1.38 -55.16
C ILE A 77 28.92 -1.40 -56.23
N LEU A 78 28.16 -0.31 -56.40
CA LEU A 78 27.13 -0.23 -57.44
C LEU A 78 27.75 -0.27 -58.84
N ASP A 79 28.86 0.45 -59.03
CA ASP A 79 29.61 0.43 -60.29
C ASP A 79 30.20 -0.96 -60.57
N SER A 80 30.64 -1.66 -59.51
CA SER A 80 31.15 -3.03 -59.59
C SER A 80 30.05 -4.03 -59.96
N LEU A 81 28.84 -3.88 -59.41
CA LEU A 81 27.69 -4.74 -59.73
C LEU A 81 27.19 -4.53 -61.17
N LEU A 82 27.15 -3.27 -61.63
CA LEU A 82 26.76 -2.93 -63.00
C LEU A 82 27.75 -3.45 -64.05
N SER A 83 29.05 -3.33 -63.77
CA SER A 83 30.11 -3.82 -64.68
C SER A 83 30.14 -5.34 -64.83
N HIS A 84 29.73 -6.08 -63.79
CA HIS A 84 29.69 -7.56 -63.79
C HIS A 84 28.29 -8.12 -64.09
N ASN A 85 27.37 -7.29 -64.60
CA ASN A 85 25.99 -7.68 -64.96
C ASN A 85 25.19 -8.32 -63.82
N VAL A 86 25.45 -7.93 -62.57
CA VAL A 86 24.71 -8.42 -61.41
C VAL A 86 23.38 -7.67 -61.31
N ARG A 87 22.27 -8.40 -61.15
CA ARG A 87 20.96 -7.77 -60.96
C ARG A 87 20.88 -7.18 -59.55
N ALA A 88 20.88 -5.86 -59.46
CA ALA A 88 20.70 -5.14 -58.20
C ALA A 88 19.26 -4.65 -58.08
N SER A 89 18.57 -5.02 -57.00
CA SER A 89 17.25 -4.49 -56.64
C SER A 89 17.25 -3.96 -55.21
N GLY A 90 16.31 -3.06 -54.90
CA GLY A 90 16.13 -2.52 -53.55
C GLY A 90 14.74 -2.87 -53.02
N THR A 91 14.65 -3.33 -51.78
CA THR A 91 13.36 -3.46 -51.09
C THR A 91 13.00 -2.16 -50.42
N LYS A 92 11.73 -1.74 -50.52
CA LYS A 92 11.21 -0.72 -49.62
C LYS A 92 11.29 -1.28 -48.20
N PRO A 93 11.79 -0.53 -47.21
CA PRO A 93 11.76 -0.98 -45.83
C PRO A 93 10.35 -1.45 -45.49
N GLU A 94 10.20 -2.66 -44.98
CA GLU A 94 8.92 -3.09 -44.40
C GLU A 94 8.70 -2.22 -43.16
N GLU A 95 7.96 -1.13 -43.33
CA GLU A 95 7.53 -0.35 -42.18
C GLU A 95 6.56 -1.22 -41.37
N PRO A 96 6.89 -1.55 -40.11
CA PRO A 96 5.95 -2.27 -39.28
C PRO A 96 4.65 -1.46 -39.23
N SER A 97 3.51 -2.13 -39.42
CA SER A 97 2.21 -1.47 -39.36
C SER A 97 2.13 -0.63 -38.08
N MET A 98 1.87 0.67 -38.22
CA MET A 98 1.86 1.61 -37.09
C MET A 98 0.95 1.12 -35.95
N LEU A 99 -0.17 0.48 -36.29
CA LEU A 99 -1.08 -0.12 -35.32
C LEU A 99 -0.46 -1.29 -34.56
N MET A 100 0.30 -2.15 -35.25
CA MET A 100 1.00 -3.27 -34.63
C MET A 100 2.13 -2.77 -33.71
N SER A 101 2.88 -1.76 -34.15
CA SER A 101 3.95 -1.14 -33.35
C SER A 101 3.40 -0.48 -32.07
N ILE A 102 2.28 0.25 -32.16
CA ILE A 102 1.61 0.86 -31.01
C ILE A 102 1.12 -0.21 -30.03
N LEU A 103 0.45 -1.27 -30.52
CA LEU A 103 -0.04 -2.35 -29.66
C LEU A 103 1.07 -3.09 -28.93
N VAL A 104 2.16 -3.44 -29.63
CA VAL A 104 3.31 -4.14 -29.04
C VAL A 104 4.04 -3.23 -28.03
N SER A 105 4.20 -1.95 -28.34
CA SER A 105 4.86 -0.97 -27.45
C SER A 105 4.02 -0.69 -26.18
N TRP A 106 2.69 -0.68 -26.29
CA TRP A 106 1.81 -0.35 -25.18
C TRP A 106 1.41 -1.57 -24.34
N PHE A 107 1.55 -2.79 -24.87
CA PHE A 107 1.22 -4.02 -24.17
C PHE A 107 1.90 -4.14 -22.79
N PRO A 108 3.23 -3.89 -22.64
CA PRO A 108 3.88 -3.91 -21.33
C PRO A 108 3.28 -2.89 -20.35
N MET A 109 2.96 -1.69 -20.84
CA MET A 109 2.40 -0.63 -20.00
C MET A 109 0.97 -0.97 -19.53
N ILE A 110 0.13 -1.48 -20.44
CA ILE A 110 -1.24 -1.91 -20.13
C ILE A 110 -1.23 -3.07 -19.12
N LEU A 111 -0.31 -4.03 -19.28
CA LEU A 111 -0.15 -5.14 -18.35
C LEU A 111 0.23 -4.63 -16.95
N LEU A 112 1.19 -3.71 -16.85
CA LEU A 112 1.57 -3.08 -15.59
C LEU A 112 0.40 -2.35 -14.92
N ILE A 113 -0.39 -1.59 -15.70
CA ILE A 113 -1.59 -0.90 -15.19
C ILE A 113 -2.64 -1.91 -14.71
N GLY A 114 -2.86 -3.00 -15.46
CA GLY A 114 -3.80 -4.05 -15.08
C GLY A 114 -3.42 -4.73 -13.77
N VAL A 115 -2.13 -5.07 -13.62
CA VAL A 115 -1.58 -5.63 -12.38
C VAL A 115 -1.68 -4.62 -11.23
N TRP A 116 -1.38 -3.34 -11.47
CA TRP A 116 -1.54 -2.27 -10.48
C TRP A 116 -2.98 -2.13 -9.97
N ILE A 117 -3.95 -2.16 -10.88
CA ILE A 117 -5.39 -2.10 -10.53
C ILE A 117 -5.80 -3.35 -9.74
N PHE A 118 -5.31 -4.54 -10.12
CA PHE A 118 -5.54 -5.77 -9.37
C PHE A 118 -4.98 -5.67 -7.93
N PHE A 119 -3.79 -5.10 -7.75
CA PHE A 119 -3.21 -4.84 -6.42
C PHE A 119 -4.02 -3.83 -5.60
N MET A 120 -4.47 -2.72 -6.19
CA MET A 120 -5.32 -1.76 -5.48
C MET A 120 -6.62 -2.40 -5.01
N ARG A 121 -7.23 -3.27 -5.83
CA ARG A 121 -8.43 -4.03 -5.45
C ARG A 121 -8.15 -5.05 -4.35
N GLN A 122 -6.98 -5.69 -4.35
CA GLN A 122 -6.60 -6.65 -3.30
C GLN A 122 -6.26 -5.97 -1.97
N MET A 123 -5.63 -4.79 -2.00
CA MET A 123 -5.31 -4.01 -0.79
C MET A 123 -6.56 -3.37 -0.15
N GLN A 124 -7.58 -3.02 -0.92
CA GLN A 124 -8.85 -2.51 -0.38
C GLN A 124 -9.75 -3.60 0.23
N GLY A 125 -9.53 -4.87 -0.11
CA GLY A 125 -10.33 -6.00 0.39
C GLY A 125 -9.92 -6.57 1.76
N GLY A 126 -8.81 -6.10 2.35
CA GLY A 126 -8.36 -6.49 3.68
C GLY A 126 -8.42 -5.30 4.64
N GLY A 127 -9.38 -5.30 5.56
CA GLY A 127 -9.80 -4.17 6.41
C GLY A 127 -8.78 -3.59 7.41
N LYS A 128 -7.53 -3.36 7.02
CA LYS A 128 -6.46 -2.84 7.89
C LYS A 128 -5.69 -1.64 7.32
N GLY A 129 -6.20 -0.99 6.27
CA GLY A 129 -5.46 0.11 5.61
C GLY A 129 -6.32 1.14 4.89
N ASN A 130 -7.56 1.41 5.31
CA ASN A 130 -8.37 2.47 4.72
C ASN A 130 -7.91 3.85 5.25
N PRO A 131 -7.46 4.80 4.40
CA PRO A 131 -7.15 6.17 4.82
C PRO A 131 -8.33 6.90 5.48
N LEU A 132 -9.57 6.47 5.22
CA LEU A 132 -10.77 7.03 5.86
C LEU A 132 -11.04 6.52 7.29
N SER A 133 -10.40 5.44 7.75
CA SER A 133 -10.62 4.94 9.12
C SER A 133 -9.73 5.60 10.17
N PHE A 134 -8.81 6.50 9.79
CA PHE A 134 -7.87 7.13 10.72
C PHE A 134 -8.55 7.96 11.83
N GLY A 135 -9.76 8.50 11.58
CA GLY A 135 -10.51 9.33 12.52
C GLY A 135 -11.51 8.61 13.42
N LYS A 136 -11.74 7.29 13.26
CA LYS A 136 -12.65 6.52 14.12
C LYS A 136 -11.97 6.10 15.41
N SER A 137 -12.73 6.06 16.50
CA SER A 137 -12.25 5.61 17.81
C SER A 137 -11.84 4.13 17.76
N LYS A 138 -10.67 3.82 18.31
CA LYS A 138 -10.17 2.44 18.51
C LYS A 138 -10.67 1.82 19.83
N ALA A 139 -11.54 2.52 20.57
CA ALA A 139 -11.99 2.09 21.88
C ALA A 139 -12.65 0.70 21.81
N LYS A 140 -12.24 -0.18 22.72
CA LYS A 140 -12.82 -1.51 22.84
C LYS A 140 -14.14 -1.39 23.61
N LEU A 141 -15.25 -1.59 22.92
CA LEU A 141 -16.58 -1.70 23.53
C LEU A 141 -16.74 -3.11 24.09
N LEU A 142 -16.88 -3.22 25.41
CA LEU A 142 -17.36 -4.42 26.08
C LEU A 142 -18.85 -4.21 26.37
N SER A 143 -19.69 -4.99 25.69
CA SER A 143 -21.13 -4.99 25.97
C SER A 143 -21.40 -5.50 27.38
N GLU A 144 -22.55 -5.15 27.97
CA GLU A 144 -22.95 -5.55 29.33
C GLU A 144 -22.69 -7.03 29.62
N ASN A 145 -23.08 -7.92 28.70
CA ASN A 145 -22.90 -9.37 28.83
C ASN A 145 -21.43 -9.86 28.78
N GLN A 146 -20.50 -9.01 28.34
CA GLN A 146 -19.07 -9.34 28.26
C GLN A 146 -18.29 -8.90 29.51
N VAL A 147 -18.84 -7.99 30.31
CA VAL A 147 -18.22 -7.56 31.57
C VAL A 147 -18.65 -8.52 32.68
N LYS A 148 -17.80 -9.50 32.98
CA LYS A 148 -18.06 -10.52 34.02
C LYS A 148 -17.43 -10.19 35.37
N THR A 149 -16.56 -9.18 35.42
CA THR A 149 -15.83 -8.80 36.63
C THR A 149 -16.74 -8.00 37.56
N THR A 150 -16.74 -8.34 38.84
CA THR A 150 -17.58 -7.75 39.90
C THR A 150 -16.72 -7.31 41.09
N PHE A 151 -17.29 -6.68 42.12
CA PHE A 151 -16.52 -6.29 43.31
C PHE A 151 -15.96 -7.48 44.09
N ALA A 152 -16.55 -8.67 43.93
CA ALA A 152 -16.02 -9.90 44.49
C ALA A 152 -14.65 -10.29 43.90
N ASP A 153 -14.35 -9.85 42.67
CA ASP A 153 -13.09 -10.17 41.97
C ASP A 153 -11.96 -9.17 42.31
N VAL A 154 -12.26 -8.11 43.06
CA VAL A 154 -11.29 -7.09 43.47
C VAL A 154 -11.00 -7.27 44.96
N ALA A 155 -9.73 -7.35 45.36
CA ALA A 155 -9.34 -7.56 46.76
C ALA A 155 -8.43 -6.43 47.27
N GLY A 156 -8.55 -6.11 48.57
CA GLY A 156 -7.61 -5.22 49.27
C GLY A 156 -7.77 -3.72 49.00
N CYS A 157 -8.92 -3.28 48.48
CA CYS A 157 -9.22 -1.88 48.20
C CYS A 157 -10.63 -1.54 48.71
N ASP A 158 -10.93 -1.88 49.96
CA ASP A 158 -12.31 -1.83 50.47
C ASP A 158 -12.80 -0.40 50.66
N GLU A 159 -11.93 0.54 51.05
CA GLU A 159 -12.27 1.97 51.12
C GLU A 159 -12.60 2.53 49.73
N ALA A 160 -11.80 2.16 48.72
CA ALA A 160 -12.04 2.60 47.34
C ALA A 160 -13.29 1.98 46.73
N LYS A 161 -13.72 0.79 47.18
CA LYS A 161 -14.99 0.16 46.77
C LYS A 161 -16.18 0.89 47.37
N GLU A 162 -16.11 1.24 48.65
CA GLU A 162 -17.15 2.00 49.36
C GLU A 162 -17.36 3.38 48.70
N ASP A 163 -16.29 4.10 48.37
CA ASP A 163 -16.35 5.39 47.68
C ASP A 163 -17.03 5.32 46.30
N VAL A 164 -16.87 4.20 45.57
CA VAL A 164 -17.46 4.02 44.23
C VAL A 164 -18.79 3.28 44.25
N GLU A 165 -19.25 2.81 45.42
CA GLU A 165 -20.54 2.13 45.57
C GLU A 165 -21.70 3.07 45.25
N GLU A 166 -21.59 4.34 45.64
CA GLU A 166 -22.57 5.38 45.27
C GLU A 166 -22.70 5.54 43.75
N LEU A 167 -21.58 5.42 43.01
CA LEU A 167 -21.59 5.51 41.55
C LEU A 167 -22.28 4.31 40.91
N VAL A 168 -22.10 3.11 41.47
CA VAL A 168 -22.78 1.90 41.02
C VAL A 168 -24.29 2.04 41.21
N ASP A 169 -24.72 2.47 42.40
CA ASP A 169 -26.13 2.68 42.70
C ASP A 169 -26.76 3.73 41.79
N PHE A 170 -26.02 4.80 41.49
CA PHE A 170 -26.45 5.80 40.54
C PHE A 170 -26.61 5.23 39.12
N LEU A 171 -25.64 4.45 38.64
CA LEU A 171 -25.69 3.87 37.29
C LEU A 171 -26.83 2.85 37.15
N LYS A 172 -27.21 2.17 38.24
CA LYS A 172 -28.37 1.26 38.30
C LYS A 172 -29.71 2.00 38.28
N ASP A 173 -29.86 3.08 39.06
CA ASP A 173 -31.07 3.91 39.07
C ASP A 173 -30.76 5.42 39.04
N PRO A 174 -30.53 5.98 37.84
CA PRO A 174 -30.28 7.41 37.66
C PRO A 174 -31.46 8.30 38.12
N SER A 175 -32.69 7.75 38.10
CA SER A 175 -33.91 8.51 38.37
C SER A 175 -34.05 8.85 39.85
N LYS A 176 -33.63 7.95 40.74
CA LYS A 176 -33.64 8.15 42.20
C LYS A 176 -32.90 9.42 42.61
N TYR A 177 -31.70 9.63 42.07
CA TYR A 177 -30.85 10.77 42.41
C TYR A 177 -31.26 12.06 41.70
N SER A 178 -31.71 11.97 40.43
CA SER A 178 -32.18 13.15 39.69
C SER A 178 -33.43 13.78 40.32
N LYS A 179 -34.33 12.98 40.92
CA LYS A 179 -35.53 13.48 41.62
C LYS A 179 -35.21 14.27 42.89
N LEU A 180 -34.10 13.93 43.55
CA LEU A 180 -33.61 14.60 44.75
C LEU A 180 -32.74 15.83 44.43
N GLY A 181 -32.57 16.17 43.15
CA GLY A 181 -31.71 17.27 42.70
C GLY A 181 -30.21 16.95 42.76
N GLY A 182 -29.84 15.69 42.96
CA GLY A 182 -28.46 15.23 42.99
C GLY A 182 -27.78 15.41 41.62
N ARG A 183 -26.57 15.95 41.61
CA ARG A 183 -25.73 16.04 40.41
C ARG A 183 -24.72 14.91 40.41
N ILE A 184 -24.69 14.17 39.30
CA ILE A 184 -23.77 13.07 39.08
C ILE A 184 -22.34 13.61 38.99
N PRO A 185 -21.37 13.01 39.70
CA PRO A 185 -19.96 13.24 39.41
C PRO A 185 -19.69 12.97 37.93
N ARG A 186 -19.14 13.96 37.22
CA ARG A 186 -18.88 13.85 35.77
C ARG A 186 -17.68 12.97 35.44
N GLY A 187 -16.87 12.62 36.43
CA GLY A 187 -15.71 11.74 36.28
C GLY A 187 -15.07 11.45 37.63
N VAL A 188 -14.33 10.34 37.68
CA VAL A 188 -13.52 9.90 38.82
C VAL A 188 -12.09 9.72 38.35
N LEU A 189 -11.13 10.24 39.10
CA LEU A 189 -9.71 10.02 38.83
C LEU A 189 -9.14 9.08 39.89
N MET A 190 -8.79 7.86 39.47
CA MET A 190 -8.12 6.91 40.35
C MET A 190 -6.61 7.10 40.29
N VAL A 191 -5.99 7.38 41.43
CA VAL A 191 -4.54 7.62 41.55
C VAL A 191 -3.90 6.52 42.38
N GLY A 192 -2.77 6.01 41.92
CA GLY A 192 -1.98 5.03 42.66
C GLY A 192 -0.89 4.42 41.79
N PRO A 193 0.08 3.70 42.40
CA PRO A 193 1.14 3.00 41.68
C PRO A 193 0.62 2.07 40.57
N PRO A 194 1.42 1.75 39.53
CA PRO A 194 1.04 0.74 38.54
C PRO A 194 0.81 -0.62 39.23
N GLY A 195 -0.16 -1.40 38.73
CA GLY A 195 -0.47 -2.73 39.27
C GLY A 195 -1.42 -2.78 40.48
N THR A 196 -1.89 -1.65 41.01
CA THR A 196 -2.83 -1.61 42.15
C THR A 196 -4.30 -1.88 41.79
N GLY A 197 -4.56 -2.50 40.63
CA GLY A 197 -5.93 -2.89 40.26
C GLY A 197 -6.88 -1.77 39.81
N LYS A 198 -6.40 -0.55 39.49
CA LYS A 198 -7.26 0.56 38.99
C LYS A 198 -8.16 0.15 37.80
N THR A 199 -7.56 -0.47 36.78
CA THR A 199 -8.29 -0.96 35.60
C THR A 199 -9.24 -2.11 35.93
N LEU A 200 -8.91 -2.92 36.95
CA LEU A 200 -9.76 -4.00 37.43
C LEU A 200 -10.98 -3.45 38.19
N LEU A 201 -10.78 -2.48 39.07
CA LEU A 201 -11.84 -1.78 39.81
C LEU A 201 -12.79 -1.08 38.85
N ALA A 202 -12.29 -0.38 37.82
CA ALA A 202 -13.14 0.24 36.79
C ALA A 202 -14.07 -0.75 36.09
N ARG A 203 -13.55 -1.94 35.76
CA ARG A 203 -14.35 -3.02 35.14
C ARG A 203 -15.36 -3.59 36.12
N ALA A 204 -14.98 -3.73 37.38
CA ALA A 204 -15.87 -4.20 38.44
C ALA A 204 -17.06 -3.25 38.66
N ILE A 205 -16.84 -1.92 38.67
CA ILE A 205 -17.92 -0.91 38.76
C ILE A 205 -18.91 -1.09 37.61
N ALA A 206 -18.42 -1.30 36.37
CA ALA A 206 -19.28 -1.52 35.21
C ALA A 206 -20.07 -2.83 35.29
N GLY A 207 -19.43 -3.91 35.75
CA GLY A 207 -20.07 -5.21 35.92
C GLY A 207 -21.12 -5.22 37.04
N GLU A 208 -20.85 -4.54 38.15
CA GLU A 208 -21.81 -4.34 39.24
C GLU A 208 -23.02 -3.55 38.79
N ALA A 209 -22.80 -2.45 38.07
CA ALA A 209 -23.87 -1.61 37.51
C ALA A 209 -24.57 -2.24 36.29
N LYS A 210 -24.00 -3.30 35.71
CA LYS A 210 -24.45 -3.96 34.46
C LYS A 210 -24.62 -2.96 33.30
N VAL A 211 -23.65 -2.08 33.11
CA VAL A 211 -23.64 -1.08 32.03
C VAL A 211 -22.50 -1.34 31.03
N PRO A 212 -22.60 -0.87 29.77
CA PRO A 212 -21.52 -1.00 28.80
C PRO A 212 -20.23 -0.33 29.28
N PHE A 213 -19.09 -0.97 28.98
CA PHE A 213 -17.77 -0.49 29.37
C PHE A 213 -16.92 -0.21 28.14
N PHE A 214 -16.54 1.07 27.95
CA PHE A 214 -15.64 1.52 26.91
C PHE A 214 -14.25 1.68 27.51
N SER A 215 -13.25 1.00 26.94
CA SER A 215 -11.85 1.11 27.37
C SER A 215 -10.97 1.65 26.25
N ILE A 216 -10.18 2.67 26.57
CA ILE A 216 -9.19 3.27 25.67
C ILE A 216 -7.95 3.67 26.47
N SER A 217 -6.77 3.60 25.86
CA SER A 217 -5.55 4.15 26.47
C SER A 217 -5.41 5.64 26.14
N GLY A 218 -4.95 6.43 27.10
CA GLY A 218 -4.59 7.84 26.91
C GLY A 218 -3.54 8.02 25.82
N SER A 219 -2.63 7.05 25.67
CA SER A 219 -1.64 7.03 24.59
C SER A 219 -2.27 6.92 23.19
N ASP A 220 -3.46 6.30 23.06
CA ASP A 220 -4.13 6.14 21.76
C ASP A 220 -4.65 7.46 21.19
N PHE A 221 -4.70 8.49 22.03
CA PHE A 221 -5.07 9.85 21.64
C PHE A 221 -3.88 10.68 21.16
N VAL A 222 -2.64 10.20 21.35
CA VAL A 222 -1.42 10.89 20.92
C VAL A 222 -0.92 10.24 19.64
N GLU A 223 -1.10 10.91 18.51
CA GLU A 223 -0.71 10.42 17.18
C GLU A 223 0.20 11.44 16.46
N MET A 224 0.89 10.97 15.41
CA MET A 224 1.77 11.84 14.60
C MET A 224 0.99 12.86 13.75
N PHE A 225 -0.32 12.67 13.58
CA PHE A 225 -1.16 13.48 12.70
C PHE A 225 -2.06 14.41 13.52
N VAL A 226 -1.92 15.72 13.28
CA VAL A 226 -2.72 16.76 13.95
C VAL A 226 -4.22 16.52 13.74
N GLY A 227 -5.01 16.66 14.80
CA GLY A 227 -6.48 16.57 14.77
C GLY A 227 -7.06 15.15 14.80
N VAL A 228 -6.24 14.11 14.65
CA VAL A 228 -6.72 12.71 14.73
C VAL A 228 -7.16 12.36 16.16
N GLY A 229 -6.38 12.75 17.17
CA GLY A 229 -6.73 12.55 18.58
C GLY A 229 -8.08 13.18 18.94
N ALA A 230 -8.27 14.46 18.61
CA ALA A 230 -9.54 15.18 18.83
C ALA A 230 -10.74 14.52 18.12
N SER A 231 -10.58 14.03 16.88
CA SER A 231 -11.66 13.30 16.19
C SER A 231 -12.05 12.01 16.93
N ARG A 232 -11.06 11.26 17.44
CA ARG A 232 -11.31 10.02 18.20
C ARG A 232 -12.03 10.29 19.50
N VAL A 233 -11.65 11.34 20.23
CA VAL A 233 -12.36 11.77 21.45
C VAL A 233 -13.83 12.04 21.12
N ARG A 234 -14.10 12.82 20.06
CA ARG A 234 -15.48 13.14 19.67
C ARG A 234 -16.29 11.90 19.32
N ASP A 235 -15.73 10.99 18.52
CA ASP A 235 -16.38 9.74 18.11
C ASP A 235 -16.63 8.79 19.29
N LEU A 236 -15.67 8.70 20.23
CA LEU A 236 -15.81 7.96 21.49
C LEU A 236 -17.02 8.46 22.30
N PHE A 237 -17.08 9.76 22.56
CA PHE A 237 -18.17 10.34 23.35
C PHE A 237 -19.51 10.28 22.61
N GLN A 238 -19.54 10.40 21.28
CA GLN A 238 -20.76 10.21 20.48
C GLN A 238 -21.28 8.77 20.58
N THR A 239 -20.38 7.78 20.51
CA THR A 239 -20.75 6.37 20.62
C THR A 239 -21.19 6.01 22.04
N ALA A 240 -20.51 6.53 23.06
CA ALA A 240 -20.89 6.35 24.46
C ALA A 240 -22.26 6.96 24.77
N LYS A 241 -22.55 8.18 24.29
CA LYS A 241 -23.87 8.82 24.44
C LYS A 241 -25.02 7.98 23.88
N LYS A 242 -24.80 7.23 22.79
CA LYS A 242 -25.80 6.32 22.20
C LYS A 242 -26.04 5.06 23.03
N ASN A 243 -25.11 4.69 23.90
CA ASN A 243 -25.16 3.51 24.76
C ASN A 243 -25.32 3.88 26.24
N ALA A 244 -25.83 5.09 26.54
CA ALA A 244 -26.01 5.53 27.91
C ALA A 244 -27.16 4.76 28.61
N PRO A 245 -27.05 4.42 29.92
CA PRO A 245 -25.92 4.68 30.81
C PRO A 245 -24.72 3.77 30.52
N CYS A 246 -23.49 4.30 30.55
CA CYS A 246 -22.26 3.55 30.29
C CYS A 246 -21.06 4.16 31.02
N ILE A 247 -19.96 3.40 31.10
CA ILE A 247 -18.68 3.87 31.65
C ILE A 247 -17.65 4.01 30.53
N ILE A 248 -16.97 5.16 30.49
CA ILE A 248 -15.78 5.39 29.68
C ILE A 248 -14.57 5.37 30.60
N PHE A 249 -13.70 4.39 30.40
CA PHE A 249 -12.43 4.26 31.10
C PHE A 249 -11.28 4.67 30.18
N ILE A 250 -10.54 5.69 30.60
CA ILE A 250 -9.32 6.16 29.95
C ILE A 250 -8.15 5.77 30.85
N ASP A 251 -7.39 4.76 30.45
CA ASP A 251 -6.15 4.39 31.14
C ASP A 251 -5.05 5.39 30.79
N GLU A 252 -4.03 5.55 31.63
CA GLU A 252 -2.86 6.43 31.34
C GLU A 252 -3.24 7.84 30.84
N ILE A 253 -4.24 8.48 31.46
CA ILE A 253 -4.73 9.81 31.06
C ILE A 253 -3.65 10.90 31.13
N ASP A 254 -2.60 10.67 31.92
CA ASP A 254 -1.42 11.52 32.02
C ASP A 254 -0.65 11.66 30.70
N ALA A 255 -0.78 10.69 29.77
CA ALA A 255 -0.23 10.79 28.42
C ALA A 255 -0.80 12.00 27.65
N VAL A 256 -2.07 12.35 27.90
CA VAL A 256 -2.77 13.50 27.28
C VAL A 256 -2.68 14.76 28.17
N GLY A 257 -2.60 14.58 29.49
CA GLY A 257 -2.65 15.66 30.49
C GLY A 257 -1.31 16.33 30.86
N ARG A 258 -0.19 15.99 30.19
CA ARG A 258 1.15 16.50 30.58
C ARG A 258 1.27 18.02 30.39
N LYS A 259 1.74 18.73 31.44
CA LYS A 259 1.95 20.19 31.43
C LYS A 259 2.93 20.63 30.34
N ARG A 260 2.64 21.82 29.79
CA ARG A 260 3.42 22.61 28.81
C ARG A 260 4.93 22.53 29.07
N GLY A 261 5.69 22.00 28.12
CA GLY A 261 7.15 22.12 28.08
C GLY A 261 7.57 22.96 26.88
N ALA A 262 8.52 23.88 27.07
CA ALA A 262 9.09 24.75 26.05
C ALA A 262 10.00 23.98 25.06
N GLY A 263 9.43 23.02 24.35
CA GLY A 263 10.09 22.26 23.29
C GLY A 263 9.70 22.82 21.92
N LEU A 264 10.69 23.31 21.19
CA LEU A 264 10.58 23.81 19.82
C LEU A 264 10.27 22.62 18.87
N GLY A 265 9.00 22.28 18.66
CA GLY A 265 8.59 21.20 17.76
C GLY A 265 7.08 20.94 17.80
N GLY A 266 6.45 20.88 16.62
CA GLY A 266 4.99 20.88 16.39
C GLY A 266 4.15 19.71 16.94
N GLY A 267 4.62 19.01 17.98
CA GLY A 267 3.82 18.04 18.75
C GLY A 267 2.95 18.68 19.86
N HIS A 268 3.10 19.99 20.11
CA HIS A 268 2.30 20.71 21.12
C HIS A 268 0.84 20.84 20.70
N ASP A 269 0.60 21.18 19.43
CA ASP A 269 -0.71 21.54 18.91
C ASP A 269 -1.70 20.37 18.91
N GLU A 270 -1.22 19.16 18.63
CA GLU A 270 -2.05 17.95 18.58
C GLU A 270 -2.54 17.52 19.98
N ARG A 271 -1.65 17.56 20.97
CA ARG A 271 -2.00 17.21 22.36
C ARG A 271 -2.94 18.23 22.97
N GLU A 272 -2.70 19.52 22.72
CA GLU A 272 -3.56 20.60 23.22
C GLU A 272 -4.95 20.55 22.59
N GLN A 273 -5.05 20.31 21.28
CA GLN A 273 -6.33 20.17 20.60
C GLN A 273 -7.12 18.96 21.14
N THR A 274 -6.43 17.84 21.40
CA THR A 274 -7.05 16.62 21.90
C THR A 274 -7.49 16.76 23.36
N LEU A 275 -6.67 17.40 24.21
CA LEU A 275 -7.03 17.73 25.60
C LEU A 275 -8.22 18.68 25.65
N ASN A 276 -8.22 19.75 24.85
CA ASN A 276 -9.33 20.69 24.79
C ASN A 276 -10.62 19.99 24.34
N GLN A 277 -10.53 19.03 23.43
CA GLN A 277 -11.69 18.25 23.00
C GLN A 277 -12.24 17.29 24.08
N LEU A 278 -11.43 16.89 25.06
CA LEU A 278 -11.90 16.14 26.24
C LEU A 278 -12.61 17.05 27.26
N LEU A 279 -12.23 18.32 27.31
CA LEU A 279 -12.76 19.31 28.25
C LEU A 279 -14.05 20.01 27.77
N VAL A 280 -14.40 19.86 26.49
CA VAL A 280 -15.58 20.45 25.82
C VAL A 280 -16.67 19.42 25.63
#